data_AF-A0A7V9MUS6-F1
#
_entry.id   AF-A0A7V9MUS6-F1
#
_cell.length_a   1.000
_cell.length_b   1.000
_cell.length_c   1.000
_cell.angle_alpha   90.00
_cell.angle_beta   90.00
_cell.angle_gamma   90.00
#
_symmetry.space_group_name_H-M   'P 1'
#
loop_
_entity.id
_entity.type
_entity.pdbx_description
1 polymer ?
#
loop_
_entity_poly.entity_id
_entity_poly.type
_entity_poly.pdbx_seq_one_letter_code
_entity_poly.pdbx_strand_id
1 'polypeptide(L)'
;MRYAVVGALVALLPMNGYAVTGTIPADAVIMPDTPNAKGAANTIVCRAPQKFADSDKVGPKRCGYNWEWWQLTTHGKDLAADGTTVIDRPLVKNPKGDGNPDAVTCRKPKPLSGIGLNYGPEICETNQFWAELVKDRKMVDANGVVVPVPRWMPPIETYSYSDPGAGYYVGGP
;
A
#
# COMPACT_ATOMS: atom_id res chain seq x y z
N MET A 1 18.43 42.34 -49.48
CA MET A 1 18.41 41.68 -48.16
C MET A 1 17.88 40.27 -48.35
N ARG A 2 18.72 39.24 -48.18
CA ARG A 2 18.34 37.83 -48.33
C ARG A 2 18.35 37.20 -46.94
N TYR A 3 17.20 36.72 -46.48
CA TYR A 3 17.07 35.98 -45.22
C TYR A 3 17.20 34.49 -45.51
N ALA A 4 18.12 33.81 -44.81
CA ALA A 4 18.25 32.36 -44.83
C ALA A 4 17.46 31.78 -43.65
N VAL A 5 16.49 30.92 -43.95
CA VAL A 5 15.73 30.15 -42.96
C VAL A 5 16.45 28.81 -42.78
N VAL A 6 17.01 28.59 -41.58
CA VAL A 6 17.59 27.30 -41.18
C VAL A 6 16.49 26.50 -40.50
N GLY A 7 15.98 25.48 -41.20
CA GLY A 7 15.03 24.52 -40.64
C GLY A 7 15.75 23.46 -39.80
N ALA A 8 15.33 23.29 -38.55
CA ALA A 8 15.80 22.21 -37.69
C ALA A 8 14.89 20.98 -37.88
N LEU A 9 15.49 19.88 -38.32
CA LEU A 9 14.85 18.56 -38.36
C LEU A 9 14.69 18.03 -36.93
N VAL A 10 13.45 17.86 -36.47
CA VAL A 10 13.14 17.14 -35.23
C VAL A 10 12.81 15.69 -35.59
N ALA A 11 13.69 14.76 -35.23
CA ALA A 11 13.47 13.33 -35.38
C ALA A 11 12.58 12.82 -34.24
N LEU A 12 11.37 12.36 -34.59
CA LEU A 12 10.46 11.65 -33.69
C LEU A 12 10.91 10.20 -33.55
N LEU A 13 11.44 9.82 -32.38
CA LEU A 13 11.69 8.42 -32.04
C LEU A 13 10.44 7.80 -31.38
N PRO A 14 10.05 6.56 -31.74
CA PRO A 14 8.90 5.88 -31.16
C PRO A 14 9.18 5.49 -29.70
N MET A 15 8.35 5.98 -28.79
CA MET A 15 8.34 5.56 -27.39
C MET A 15 7.66 4.19 -27.26
N ASN A 16 8.46 3.12 -27.35
CA ASN A 16 8.03 1.78 -26.96
C ASN A 16 8.14 1.65 -25.43
N GLY A 17 7.12 2.10 -24.71
CA GLY A 17 6.98 1.86 -23.28
C GLY A 17 6.43 0.46 -23.03
N TYR A 18 7.28 -0.48 -22.60
CA TYR A 18 6.84 -1.77 -22.10
C TYR A 18 6.58 -1.66 -20.59
N ALA A 19 5.32 -1.76 -20.19
CA ALA A 19 4.95 -1.95 -18.79
C ALA A 19 5.31 -3.38 -18.39
N VAL A 20 6.42 -3.56 -17.68
CA VAL A 20 6.78 -4.84 -17.07
C VAL A 20 5.97 -4.98 -15.78
N THR A 21 4.94 -5.83 -15.81
CA THR A 21 4.29 -6.33 -14.60
C THR A 21 5.20 -7.36 -13.94
N GLY A 22 6.19 -6.89 -13.18
CA GLY A 22 7.00 -7.75 -12.34
C GLY A 22 6.19 -8.24 -11.14
N THR A 23 5.95 -9.54 -11.05
CA THR A 23 5.46 -10.19 -9.83
C THR A 23 6.55 -10.11 -8.77
N ILE A 24 6.40 -9.18 -7.83
CA ILE A 24 7.30 -9.00 -6.69
C ILE A 24 7.13 -10.22 -5.75
N PRO A 25 8.20 -10.97 -5.43
CA PRO A 25 8.13 -12.09 -4.49
C PRO A 25 7.66 -11.61 -3.11
N ALA A 26 6.77 -12.39 -2.49
CA ALA A 26 6.05 -12.04 -1.27
C ALA A 26 6.85 -12.20 0.03
N ASP A 27 8.17 -12.38 -0.05
CA ASP A 27 9.01 -12.38 1.14
C ASP A 27 8.95 -11.00 1.76
N ALA A 28 8.59 -10.96 3.04
CA ALA A 28 8.20 -9.77 3.78
C ALA A 28 9.26 -8.68 3.65
N VAL A 29 9.06 -7.81 2.65
CA VAL A 29 9.72 -6.52 2.56
C VAL A 29 9.41 -5.86 3.88
N ILE A 30 10.39 -5.82 4.78
CA ILE A 30 10.35 -5.01 5.99
C ILE A 30 10.18 -3.60 5.44
N MET A 31 8.95 -3.12 5.32
CA MET A 31 8.65 -1.79 4.82
C MET A 31 9.19 -0.82 5.85
N PRO A 32 10.28 -0.10 5.56
CA PRO A 32 10.75 0.93 6.47
C PRO A 32 9.66 1.99 6.57
N ASP A 33 9.34 2.32 7.81
CA ASP A 33 8.18 3.10 8.21
C ASP A 33 8.08 4.40 7.41
N THR A 34 7.15 4.44 6.45
CA THR A 34 6.74 5.73 5.88
C THR A 34 6.13 6.51 7.03
N PRO A 35 6.59 7.75 7.30
CA PRO A 35 6.00 8.56 8.33
C PRO A 35 4.48 8.67 8.10
N ASN A 36 3.67 8.40 9.12
CA ASN A 36 2.21 8.58 9.09
C ASN A 36 1.74 10.04 8.98
N ALA A 37 2.69 10.94 8.78
CA ALA A 37 2.51 12.37 8.72
C ALA A 37 1.83 13.01 9.94
N LYS A 38 1.96 12.43 11.13
CA LYS A 38 1.51 13.09 12.36
C LYS A 38 2.40 14.28 12.70
N GLY A 39 1.78 15.41 13.02
CA GLY A 39 2.46 16.63 13.47
C GLY A 39 2.22 17.83 12.57
N ALA A 40 3.03 18.89 12.74
CA ALA A 40 2.90 20.11 11.95
C ALA A 40 3.27 19.85 10.49
N ALA A 41 2.46 20.36 9.56
CA ALA A 41 2.63 20.17 8.12
C ALA A 41 4.04 20.53 7.61
N ASN A 42 4.64 21.58 8.17
CA ASN A 42 5.93 22.11 7.74
C ASN A 42 7.14 21.49 8.46
N THR A 43 6.94 20.49 9.31
CA THR A 43 8.05 19.76 9.94
C THR A 43 8.71 18.87 8.90
N ILE A 44 10.05 18.87 8.86
CA ILE A 44 10.81 17.93 8.02
C ILE A 44 10.88 16.60 8.76
N VAL A 45 10.36 15.55 8.13
CA VAL A 45 10.43 14.18 8.63
C VAL A 45 11.26 13.34 7.66
N CYS A 46 12.14 12.53 8.22
CA CYS A 46 13.01 11.65 7.45
C CYS A 46 12.58 10.20 7.58
N ARG A 47 12.46 9.53 6.44
CA ARG A 47 12.30 8.09 6.33
C ARG A 47 13.67 7.41 6.33
N ALA A 48 13.74 6.25 6.98
CA ALA A 48 14.95 5.44 6.98
C ALA A 48 15.28 4.92 5.56
N PRO A 49 16.57 4.72 5.23
CA PRO A 49 17.03 3.99 4.05
C PRO A 49 16.28 2.65 3.86
N GLN A 50 15.96 2.29 2.62
CA GLN A 50 15.20 1.06 2.32
C GLN A 50 16.02 0.07 1.52
N LYS A 51 15.78 -1.22 1.73
CA LYS A 51 16.34 -2.26 0.85
C LYS A 51 15.55 -2.35 -0.46
N PHE A 52 16.26 -2.61 -1.55
CA PHE A 52 15.62 -3.00 -2.82
C PHE A 52 15.18 -4.46 -2.73
N ALA A 53 14.02 -4.81 -3.30
CA ALA A 53 13.43 -6.15 -3.18
C ALA A 53 14.37 -7.27 -3.65
N ASP A 54 15.15 -7.02 -4.70
CA ASP A 54 16.00 -8.03 -5.34
C ASP A 54 17.50 -7.84 -5.04
N SER A 55 17.87 -7.05 -4.02
CA SER A 55 19.29 -6.87 -3.68
C SER A 55 19.54 -6.44 -2.25
N ASP A 56 20.75 -6.72 -1.74
CA ASP A 56 21.23 -6.20 -0.45
C ASP A 56 21.55 -4.70 -0.44
N LYS A 57 21.36 -4.00 -1.56
CA LYS A 57 21.55 -2.56 -1.62
C LYS A 57 20.48 -1.88 -0.76
N VAL A 58 20.91 -0.85 -0.06
CA VAL A 58 20.03 0.06 0.68
C VAL A 58 20.04 1.39 -0.06
N GLY A 59 18.87 1.90 -0.41
CA GLY A 59 18.75 3.22 -1.01
C GLY A 59 18.90 4.36 -0.01
N PRO A 60 18.85 5.62 -0.47
CA PRO A 60 19.21 6.76 0.36
C PRO A 60 18.17 7.05 1.46
N LYS A 61 18.62 7.72 2.53
CA LYS A 61 17.72 8.38 3.48
C LYS A 61 16.96 9.49 2.75
N ARG A 62 15.63 9.51 2.85
CA ARG A 62 14.80 10.59 2.26
C ARG A 62 14.14 11.42 3.34
N CYS A 63 14.34 12.73 3.28
CA CYS A 63 13.63 13.69 4.13
C CYS A 63 12.68 14.52 3.26
N GLY A 64 11.51 14.79 3.79
CA GLY A 64 10.46 15.57 3.14
C GLY A 64 9.62 16.30 4.18
N TYR A 65 8.80 17.24 3.74
CA TYR A 65 7.85 17.88 4.63
C TYR A 65 6.77 16.89 5.05
N ASN A 66 6.26 17.06 6.26
CA ASN A 66 5.22 16.20 6.81
C ASN A 66 3.98 16.14 5.91
N TRP A 67 3.61 17.26 5.27
CA TRP A 67 2.49 17.29 4.32
C TRP A 67 2.73 16.46 3.04
N GLU A 68 3.97 16.31 2.58
CA GLU A 68 4.31 15.47 1.41
C GLU A 68 4.10 13.99 1.77
N TRP A 69 4.55 13.59 2.96
CA TRP A 69 4.32 12.24 3.48
C TRP A 69 2.84 11.94 3.68
N TRP A 70 2.07 12.94 4.11
CA TRP A 70 0.63 12.81 4.28
C TRP A 70 -0.05 12.49 2.96
N GLN A 71 0.26 13.25 1.90
CA GLN A 71 -0.32 13.03 0.57
C GLN A 71 -0.05 11.62 0.05
N LEU A 72 1.20 11.14 0.17
CA LEU A 72 1.53 9.77 -0.22
C LEU A 72 0.67 8.76 0.55
N THR A 73 0.65 8.90 1.86
CA THR A 73 -0.06 7.99 2.77
C THR A 73 -1.57 7.95 2.51
N THR A 74 -2.21 9.11 2.33
CA THR A 74 -3.66 9.20 2.07
C THR A 74 -4.08 8.61 0.74
N HIS A 75 -3.15 8.51 -0.22
CA HIS A 75 -3.41 7.93 -1.54
C HIS A 75 -2.94 6.48 -1.66
N GLY A 76 -2.61 5.82 -0.55
CA GLY A 76 -2.08 4.45 -0.58
C GLY A 76 -0.75 4.34 -1.32
N LYS A 77 -0.02 5.46 -1.44
CA LYS A 77 1.27 5.52 -2.12
C LYS A 77 2.42 5.49 -1.12
N ASP A 78 3.60 5.22 -1.65
CA ASP A 78 4.85 5.24 -0.93
C ASP A 78 6.01 5.59 -1.86
N LEU A 79 7.18 5.85 -1.30
CA LEU A 79 8.41 5.94 -2.08
C LEU A 79 9.09 4.58 -2.17
N ALA A 80 9.60 4.22 -3.34
CA ALA A 80 10.47 3.07 -3.53
C ALA A 80 11.80 3.27 -2.81
N ALA A 81 12.61 2.22 -2.80
CA ALA A 81 13.92 2.24 -2.16
C ALA A 81 14.87 3.31 -2.70
N ASP A 82 14.73 3.71 -3.97
CA ASP A 82 15.52 4.80 -4.56
C ASP A 82 15.23 6.19 -3.96
N GLY A 83 14.13 6.33 -3.20
CA GLY A 83 13.72 7.58 -2.56
C GLY A 83 13.10 8.60 -3.52
N THR A 84 12.84 8.24 -4.77
CA THR A 84 12.29 9.14 -5.81
C THR A 84 11.10 8.57 -6.55
N THR A 85 11.00 7.25 -6.70
CA THR A 85 9.91 6.61 -7.41
C THR A 85 8.71 6.44 -6.49
N VAL A 86 7.54 6.90 -6.92
CA VAL A 86 6.28 6.69 -6.18
C VAL A 86 5.69 5.33 -6.58
N ILE A 87 5.45 4.46 -5.60
CA ILE A 87 4.89 3.12 -5.76
C ILE A 87 3.57 2.98 -5.00
N ASP A 88 2.75 2.01 -5.41
CA ASP A 88 1.62 1.58 -4.60
C ASP A 88 2.10 0.86 -3.34
N ARG A 89 1.50 1.19 -2.19
CA ARG A 89 1.79 0.49 -0.95
C ARG A 89 1.29 -0.95 -1.07
N PRO A 90 2.07 -1.96 -0.65
CA PRO A 90 1.61 -3.33 -0.64
C PRO A 90 0.37 -3.46 0.25
N LEU A 91 -0.66 -4.12 -0.30
CA LEU A 91 -1.92 -4.35 0.37
C LEU A 91 -1.85 -5.63 1.20
N VAL A 92 -2.22 -5.54 2.48
CA VAL A 92 -2.27 -6.66 3.41
C VAL A 92 -3.71 -7.13 3.57
N LYS A 93 -3.96 -8.44 3.49
CA LYS A 93 -5.33 -8.97 3.58
C LYS A 93 -5.96 -8.73 4.95
N ASN A 94 -5.23 -9.04 6.02
CA ASN A 94 -5.67 -8.92 7.42
C ASN A 94 -4.52 -8.31 8.24
N PRO A 95 -4.35 -6.97 8.21
CA PRO A 95 -3.32 -6.32 9.01
C PRO A 95 -3.57 -6.54 10.50
N LYS A 96 -2.52 -6.95 11.23
CA LYS A 96 -2.56 -7.21 12.69
C LYS A 96 -1.92 -6.10 13.51
N GLY A 97 -1.26 -5.14 12.86
CA GLY A 97 -0.50 -4.09 13.52
C GLY A 97 0.92 -4.50 13.94
N ASP A 98 1.49 -5.52 13.30
CA ASP A 98 2.87 -5.94 13.56
C ASP A 98 3.89 -4.88 13.11
N GLY A 99 4.98 -4.72 13.85
CA GLY A 99 6.08 -3.81 13.51
C GLY A 99 5.99 -2.45 14.21
N ASN A 100 6.47 -1.38 13.57
CA ASN A 100 6.44 -0.03 14.14
C ASN A 100 4.98 0.45 14.26
N PRO A 101 4.53 0.90 15.45
CA PRO A 101 3.15 1.38 15.67
C PRO A 101 2.76 2.56 14.77
N ASP A 102 3.72 3.42 14.39
CA ASP A 102 3.47 4.60 13.56
C ASP A 102 3.48 4.30 12.06
N ALA A 103 3.91 3.12 11.62
CA ALA A 103 3.88 2.78 10.21
C ALA A 103 2.46 2.55 9.71
N VAL A 104 2.20 2.90 8.45
CA VAL A 104 0.88 2.72 7.82
C VAL A 104 0.84 1.43 7.02
N THR A 105 -0.22 0.65 7.24
CA THR A 105 -0.51 -0.57 6.51
C THR A 105 -1.88 -0.44 5.83
N CYS A 106 -1.90 -0.66 4.51
CA CYS A 106 -3.12 -0.65 3.73
C CYS A 106 -3.74 -2.03 3.70
N ARG A 107 -5.04 -2.12 3.99
CA ARG A 107 -5.81 -3.34 3.90
C ARG A 107 -6.33 -3.53 2.48
N LYS A 108 -6.18 -4.74 1.94
CA LYS A 108 -6.80 -5.12 0.67
C LYS A 108 -8.33 -4.94 0.73
N PRO A 109 -8.95 -4.25 -0.24
CA PRO A 109 -10.40 -4.16 -0.36
C PRO A 109 -11.08 -5.53 -0.30
N LYS A 110 -12.15 -5.63 0.49
CA LYS A 110 -12.98 -6.84 0.57
C LYS A 110 -14.16 -6.73 -0.39
N PRO A 111 -14.60 -7.83 -1.02
CA PRO A 111 -15.81 -7.81 -1.82
C PRO A 111 -17.01 -7.46 -0.94
N LEU A 112 -17.90 -6.60 -1.42
CA LEU A 112 -19.15 -6.26 -0.76
C LEU A 112 -20.18 -7.37 -1.00
N SER A 113 -21.01 -7.65 0.00
CA SER A 113 -22.12 -8.60 -0.13
C SER A 113 -23.19 -8.04 -1.07
N GLY A 114 -23.24 -8.52 -2.32
CA GLY A 114 -24.20 -8.13 -3.35
C GLY A 114 -23.94 -8.77 -4.72
N ILE A 115 -24.86 -8.60 -5.66
CA ILE A 115 -24.67 -9.02 -7.05
C ILE A 115 -23.71 -8.03 -7.74
N GLY A 116 -22.45 -8.42 -7.92
CA GLY A 116 -21.45 -7.62 -8.66
C GLY A 116 -20.01 -7.79 -8.17
N LEU A 117 -19.06 -7.22 -8.92
CA LEU A 117 -17.63 -7.15 -8.57
C LEU A 117 -17.30 -5.88 -7.78
N ASN A 118 -18.18 -5.48 -6.85
CA ASN A 118 -17.97 -4.28 -6.05
C ASN A 118 -17.06 -4.60 -4.87
N TYR A 119 -15.97 -3.85 -4.75
CA TYR A 119 -15.05 -3.92 -3.62
C TYR A 119 -15.31 -2.75 -2.66
N GLY A 120 -15.06 -2.99 -1.38
CA GLY A 120 -15.02 -1.95 -0.36
C GLY A 120 -13.90 -0.94 -0.60
N PRO A 121 -13.83 0.11 0.24
CA PRO A 121 -12.72 1.03 0.18
C PRO A 121 -11.40 0.35 0.57
N GLU A 122 -10.32 0.84 -0.03
CA GLU A 122 -8.97 0.64 0.51
C GLU A 122 -8.82 1.45 1.79
N ILE A 123 -8.20 0.86 2.81
CA ILE A 123 -8.12 1.45 4.14
C ILE A 123 -6.67 1.37 4.60
N CYS A 124 -6.03 2.53 4.65
CA CYS A 124 -4.64 2.68 5.06
C CYS A 124 -4.60 3.31 6.44
N GLU A 125 -4.28 2.51 7.44
CA GLU A 125 -4.26 2.92 8.84
C GLU A 125 -2.95 2.54 9.50
N THR A 126 -2.65 3.18 10.63
CA THR A 126 -1.43 2.89 11.40
C THR A 126 -1.43 1.48 11.97
N ASN A 127 -0.25 0.90 12.14
CA ASN A 127 -0.10 -0.41 12.81
C ASN A 127 -0.64 -0.38 14.24
N GLN A 128 -0.51 0.75 14.94
CA GLN A 128 -1.15 0.94 16.24
C GLN A 128 -2.67 0.76 16.15
N PHE A 129 -3.33 1.41 15.18
CA PHE A 129 -4.77 1.26 14.97
C PHE A 129 -5.15 -0.21 14.73
N TRP A 130 -4.41 -0.90 13.86
CA TRP A 130 -4.66 -2.32 13.59
C TRP A 130 -4.46 -3.20 14.84
N ALA A 131 -3.41 -2.94 15.62
CA ALA A 131 -3.16 -3.66 16.87
C ALA A 131 -4.25 -3.42 17.92
N GLU A 132 -4.76 -2.18 18.01
CA GLU A 132 -5.87 -1.83 18.90
C GLU A 132 -7.16 -2.55 18.50
N LEU A 133 -7.45 -2.70 17.21
CA LEU A 133 -8.59 -3.49 16.75
C LEU A 133 -8.48 -4.96 17.18
N VAL A 134 -7.31 -5.57 17.00
CA VAL A 134 -7.07 -6.97 17.42
C VAL A 134 -7.26 -7.10 18.93
N LYS A 135 -6.66 -6.19 19.71
CA LYS A 135 -6.75 -6.15 21.18
C LYS A 135 -8.20 -6.03 21.66
N ASP A 136 -8.98 -5.17 21.02
CA ASP A 136 -10.39 -4.91 21.37
C ASP A 136 -11.36 -5.97 20.81
N ARG A 137 -10.87 -6.96 20.07
CA ARG A 137 -11.69 -7.90 19.28
C ARG A 137 -12.68 -7.17 18.38
N LYS A 138 -12.19 -6.16 17.66
CA LYS A 138 -12.89 -5.43 16.61
C LYS A 138 -12.24 -5.74 15.27
N MET A 139 -12.96 -5.50 14.18
CA MET A 139 -12.46 -5.61 12.82
C MET A 139 -13.03 -4.51 11.96
N VAL A 140 -12.35 -4.21 10.85
CA VAL A 140 -12.91 -3.38 9.80
C VAL A 140 -13.69 -4.27 8.83
N ASP A 141 -14.96 -3.98 8.63
CA ASP A 141 -15.84 -4.73 7.73
C ASP A 141 -15.52 -4.46 6.24
N ALA A 142 -16.38 -4.93 5.34
CA ALA A 142 -16.20 -4.70 3.91
C ALA A 142 -16.52 -3.25 3.48
N ASN A 143 -17.34 -2.51 4.24
CA ASN A 143 -17.67 -1.11 3.98
C ASN A 143 -16.63 -0.14 4.55
N GLY A 144 -15.69 -0.64 5.34
CA GLY A 144 -14.68 0.16 6.02
C GLY A 144 -15.09 0.65 7.40
N VAL A 145 -16.12 0.06 7.98
CA VAL A 145 -16.63 0.39 9.32
C VAL A 145 -16.00 -0.54 10.35
N VAL A 146 -15.57 0.03 11.49
CA VAL A 146 -15.09 -0.75 12.64
C VAL A 146 -16.28 -1.39 13.34
N VAL A 147 -16.31 -2.72 13.39
CA VAL A 147 -17.38 -3.52 14.01
C VAL A 147 -16.78 -4.51 15.02
N PRO A 148 -17.52 -4.89 16.09
CA PRO A 148 -17.08 -5.96 16.98
C PRO A 148 -17.00 -7.29 16.23
N VAL A 149 -15.98 -8.09 16.53
CA VAL A 149 -15.85 -9.46 16.00
C VAL A 149 -16.95 -10.33 16.64
N PRO A 150 -17.75 -11.07 15.84
CA PRO A 150 -18.75 -11.97 16.38
C PRO A 150 -18.12 -13.01 17.31
N ARG A 151 -18.77 -13.30 18.45
CA ARG A 151 -18.24 -14.23 19.48
C ARG A 151 -17.97 -15.65 18.96
N TRP A 152 -18.66 -16.05 17.89
CA TRP A 152 -18.51 -17.36 17.25
C TRP A 152 -17.37 -17.43 16.23
N MET A 153 -16.77 -16.29 15.85
CA MET A 153 -15.56 -16.30 15.03
C MET A 153 -14.34 -16.67 15.90
N PRO A 154 -13.41 -17.49 15.39
CA PRO A 154 -12.17 -17.74 16.09
C PRO A 154 -11.33 -16.45 16.21
N PRO A 155 -10.38 -16.39 17.15
CA PRO A 155 -9.53 -15.22 17.34
C PRO A 155 -8.85 -14.79 16.03
N ILE A 156 -8.76 -13.48 15.79
CA ILE A 156 -8.14 -12.92 14.57
C ILE A 156 -6.70 -13.44 14.36
N GLU A 157 -6.01 -13.81 15.45
CA GLU A 157 -4.65 -14.34 15.43
C GLU A 157 -4.49 -15.59 14.55
N THR A 158 -5.51 -16.45 14.46
CA THR A 158 -5.43 -17.73 13.72
C THR A 158 -5.89 -17.64 12.26
N TYR A 159 -6.41 -16.49 11.82
CA TYR A 159 -6.89 -16.31 10.45
C TYR A 159 -5.73 -16.01 9.48
N SER A 160 -5.00 -17.04 9.07
CA SER A 160 -4.58 -17.14 7.67
C SER A 160 -5.86 -17.48 6.87
N TYR A 161 -6.68 -16.48 6.55
CA TYR A 161 -7.90 -16.68 5.76
C TYR A 161 -7.49 -17.10 4.34
N SER A 162 -7.25 -18.40 4.17
CA SER A 162 -7.35 -19.09 2.88
C SER A 162 -8.73 -18.77 2.35
N ASP A 163 -8.79 -18.00 1.27
CA ASP A 163 -10.06 -17.51 0.75
C ASP A 163 -10.98 -18.70 0.47
N PRO A 164 -12.05 -18.89 1.25
CA PRO A 164 -12.95 -19.98 1.01
C PRO A 164 -13.82 -19.73 -0.24
N GLY A 165 -13.78 -18.51 -0.80
CA GLY A 165 -14.40 -18.15 -2.07
C GLY A 165 -13.84 -18.85 -3.32
N ALA A 166 -12.79 -19.68 -3.19
CA ALA A 166 -12.36 -20.56 -4.27
C ALA A 166 -13.01 -21.96 -4.24
N GLY A 167 -13.78 -22.32 -3.21
CA GLY A 167 -14.13 -23.73 -2.94
C GLY A 167 -15.60 -24.14 -2.90
N TYR A 168 -16.58 -23.23 -2.87
CA TYR A 168 -17.96 -23.61 -2.54
C TYR A 168 -18.96 -23.44 -3.69
N TYR A 169 -18.66 -23.95 -4.87
CA TYR A 169 -19.68 -24.28 -5.87
C TYR A 169 -19.23 -25.53 -6.65
N VAL A 170 -19.14 -26.67 -5.96
CA VAL A 170 -19.10 -27.97 -6.64
C VAL A 170 -20.02 -28.94 -5.89
N GLY A 171 -21.17 -29.24 -6.49
CA GLY A 171 -22.10 -30.33 -6.13
C GLY A 171 -23.15 -29.94 -5.08
N GLY A 172 -24.45 -30.06 -5.32
CA GLY A 172 -25.24 -30.70 -6.38
C GLY A 172 -26.73 -30.51 -6.02
N PRO A 173 -27.69 -31.33 -6.52
CA PRO A 173 -27.62 -32.36 -7.56
C PRO A 173 -27.96 -31.86 -8.97
#